data_AF-A0A8W8M5R9-F1
#
_entry.id   AF-A0A8W8M5R9-F1
#
_cell.length_a   1.000
_cell.length_b   1.000
_cell.length_c   1.000
_cell.angle_alpha   90.00
_cell.angle_beta   90.00
_cell.angle_gamma   90.00
#
_symmetry.space_group_name_H-M   'P 1'
#
loop_
_entity.id
_entity.type
_entity.pdbx_description
1 polymer ?
#
loop_
_entity_poly.entity_id
_entity_poly.type
_entity_poly.pdbx_seq_one_letter_code
_entity_poly.pdbx_strand_id
1 'polypeptide(L)'
;YLTRKIGFEAVMRIRCTKGLSIHTFHGNFFVRSTDLLSLPNVNPDAAFGMQMSIEDSLVDTNTVCFQAALLYTSSERRIRVHTLCLPVTNQLSEIYAGADQQAIIGLLAKMAVDRSVSSSLSDAREALINAAMDALASFGNTIPPAQRIGSLPICYTLRMIPTFILALLKSKAFRVGVNTPLDDRVFGMQQCKSLPVGQLLKSVYADLYPVHGIEKYNTEKKGDILVPKLPLLHLSSANIDRTGVYLMDTFDTIYLYVGSGAPQDFVREVLDAPSFTAIPEGMIDLPELENEKSEMMRNFITDLLDNRPGGASFYVIRDDSKRRLQFFEHMVEDRSESSMSLYEFLQHLQKQVKS
;
A
#
# COMPACT_ATOMS: atom_id res chain seq x y z
N TYR A 1 -1.37 -9.63 19.64
CA TYR A 1 0.10 -9.51 19.49
C TYR A 1 0.89 -10.41 20.46
N LEU A 2 0.38 -10.71 21.66
CA LEU A 2 1.08 -11.50 22.69
C LEU A 2 1.51 -12.92 22.29
N THR A 3 0.89 -13.50 21.26
CA THR A 3 1.18 -14.86 20.76
C THR A 3 2.07 -14.87 19.50
N ARG A 4 2.44 -13.71 18.97
CA ARG A 4 3.29 -13.60 17.77
C ARG A 4 4.71 -14.05 18.10
N LYS A 5 5.39 -14.65 17.11
CA LYS A 5 6.81 -14.97 17.22
C LYS A 5 7.60 -13.67 17.43
N ILE A 6 8.58 -13.70 18.33
CA ILE A 6 9.44 -12.55 18.64
C ILE A 6 10.88 -13.00 18.80
N GLY A 7 11.80 -12.15 18.37
CA GLY A 7 13.23 -12.27 18.64
C GLY A 7 13.70 -11.09 19.49
N PHE A 8 14.58 -11.36 20.44
CA PHE A 8 15.16 -10.38 21.36
C PHE A 8 16.64 -10.17 21.09
N GLU A 9 17.16 -9.03 21.55
CA GLU A 9 18.59 -8.68 21.52
C GLU A 9 19.21 -8.90 20.13
N ALA A 10 18.46 -8.48 19.11
CA ALA A 10 18.75 -8.81 17.75
C ALA A 10 19.68 -7.78 17.11
N VAL A 11 20.47 -8.28 16.16
CA VAL A 11 21.34 -7.46 15.34
C VAL A 11 21.21 -7.93 13.90
N MET A 12 20.98 -7.01 12.98
CA MET A 12 20.88 -7.30 11.56
C MET A 12 22.06 -6.67 10.83
N ARG A 13 22.84 -7.48 10.13
CA ARG A 13 23.89 -7.01 9.22
C ARG A 13 23.47 -7.24 7.78
N ILE A 14 23.60 -6.23 6.94
CA ILE A 14 23.38 -6.33 5.50
C ILE A 14 24.72 -6.30 4.79
N ARG A 15 24.99 -7.28 3.95
CA ARG A 15 26.18 -7.32 3.08
C ARG A 15 25.75 -7.26 1.63
N CYS A 16 26.56 -6.65 0.78
CA CYS A 16 26.36 -6.60 -0.67
C CYS A 16 27.67 -6.91 -1.41
N THR A 17 27.56 -7.29 -2.68
CA THR A 17 28.72 -7.44 -3.57
C THR A 17 29.56 -6.16 -3.58
N LYS A 18 30.90 -6.32 -3.68
CA LYS A 18 31.84 -5.20 -3.78
C LYS A 18 31.42 -4.24 -4.91
N GLY A 19 31.57 -2.94 -4.67
CA GLY A 19 31.10 -1.87 -5.56
C GLY A 19 29.70 -1.37 -5.24
N LEU A 20 28.96 -2.09 -4.40
CA LEU A 20 27.72 -1.60 -3.79
C LEU A 20 27.98 -1.16 -2.34
N SER A 21 27.32 -0.08 -1.93
CA SER A 21 27.30 0.37 -0.55
C SER A 21 25.89 0.73 -0.09
N ILE A 22 25.67 0.66 1.22
CA ILE A 22 24.41 1.07 1.84
C ILE A 22 24.51 2.56 2.16
N HIS A 23 23.62 3.35 1.56
CA HIS A 23 23.59 4.80 1.74
C HIS A 23 22.76 5.18 2.98
N THR A 24 21.52 4.69 3.06
CA THR A 24 20.58 5.03 4.14
C THR A 24 19.70 3.84 4.50
N PHE A 25 19.46 3.64 5.79
CA PHE A 25 18.42 2.73 6.27
C PHE A 25 17.15 3.48 6.66
N HIS A 26 16.00 2.82 6.48
CA HIS A 26 14.70 3.35 6.85
C HIS A 26 13.89 2.33 7.65
N GLY A 27 13.44 2.70 8.85
CA GLY A 27 12.60 1.87 9.71
C GLY A 27 12.89 2.12 11.19
N ASN A 28 12.43 1.21 12.04
CA ASN A 28 12.55 1.34 13.49
C ASN A 28 13.72 0.49 14.02
N PHE A 29 14.87 1.13 14.21
CA PHE A 29 16.11 0.48 14.66
C PHE A 29 17.07 1.50 15.26
N PHE A 30 18.19 1.01 15.80
CA PHE A 30 19.32 1.83 16.17
C PHE A 30 20.53 1.48 15.30
N VAL A 31 21.04 2.43 14.53
CA VAL A 31 22.22 2.23 13.65
C VAL A 31 23.49 2.12 14.50
N ARG A 32 24.27 1.05 14.29
CA ARG A 32 25.56 0.83 14.99
C ARG A 32 26.77 1.08 14.09
N SER A 33 26.65 0.73 12.81
CA SER A 33 27.60 1.04 11.74
C SER A 33 26.85 1.18 10.42
N THR A 34 27.56 1.50 9.34
CA THR A 34 27.01 1.66 7.98
C THR A 34 26.25 0.43 7.47
N ASP A 35 26.56 -0.76 7.99
CA ASP A 35 25.97 -2.04 7.57
C ASP A 35 25.27 -2.81 8.70
N LEU A 36 25.24 -2.26 9.93
CA LEU A 36 24.80 -2.96 11.14
C LEU A 36 23.70 -2.20 11.88
N LEU A 37 22.58 -2.88 12.07
CA LEU A 37 21.41 -2.41 12.80
C LEU A 37 21.25 -3.17 14.11
N SER A 38 21.08 -2.44 15.21
CA SER A 38 20.65 -2.97 16.50
C SER A 38 19.13 -2.91 16.58
N LEU A 39 18.53 -4.05 16.88
CA LEU A 39 17.08 -4.26 16.95
C LEU A 39 16.77 -4.86 18.32
N PRO A 40 16.37 -4.06 19.33
CA PRO A 40 16.06 -4.59 20.66
C PRO A 40 15.09 -5.77 20.59
N ASN A 41 14.04 -5.61 19.78
CA ASN A 41 13.08 -6.65 19.45
C ASN A 41 12.90 -6.73 17.92
N VAL A 42 12.65 -7.94 17.41
CA VAL A 42 12.25 -8.18 16.03
C VAL A 42 10.99 -9.03 16.01
N ASN A 43 10.03 -8.59 15.21
CA ASN A 43 8.76 -9.25 15.02
C ASN A 43 8.56 -9.53 13.51
N PRO A 44 7.71 -10.49 13.13
CA PRO A 44 7.50 -10.88 11.73
C PRO A 44 6.80 -9.81 10.89
N ASP A 45 6.34 -8.72 11.50
CA ASP A 45 5.47 -7.72 10.90
C ASP A 45 6.17 -6.38 10.66
N ALA A 46 7.44 -6.26 11.06
CA ALA A 46 8.25 -5.08 10.80
C ALA A 46 9.04 -5.26 9.50
N ALA A 47 9.02 -4.24 8.65
CA ALA A 47 9.86 -4.15 7.47
C ALA A 47 10.80 -2.95 7.54
N PHE A 48 11.90 -3.07 6.80
CA PHE A 48 12.96 -2.07 6.71
C PHE A 48 13.19 -1.75 5.24
N GLY A 49 13.49 -0.49 4.93
CA GLY A 49 13.95 -0.04 3.62
C GLY A 49 15.45 0.28 3.67
N MET A 50 16.13 0.10 2.55
CA MET A 50 17.52 0.52 2.38
C MET A 50 17.70 1.20 1.03
N GLN A 51 18.37 2.33 1.03
CA GLN A 51 18.86 2.98 -0.18
C GLN A 51 20.29 2.50 -0.44
N MET A 52 20.53 2.05 -1.67
CA MET A 52 21.84 1.56 -2.10
C MET A 52 22.51 2.57 -3.03
N SER A 53 23.84 2.55 -3.03
CA SER A 53 24.68 3.30 -3.96
C SER A 53 25.61 2.34 -4.71
N ILE A 54 25.96 2.72 -5.94
CA ILE A 54 26.99 2.05 -6.74
C ILE A 54 28.23 2.94 -6.68
N GLU A 55 29.24 2.50 -5.94
CA GLU A 55 30.50 3.23 -5.74
C GLU A 55 31.58 2.82 -6.74
N ASP A 56 31.61 1.52 -7.09
CA ASP A 56 32.50 0.99 -8.13
C ASP A 56 31.69 0.45 -9.32
N SER A 57 32.29 0.48 -10.50
CA SER A 57 31.70 -0.11 -11.71
C SER A 57 31.44 -1.61 -11.54
N LEU A 58 30.25 -2.06 -11.96
CA LEU A 58 29.82 -3.46 -11.89
C LEU A 58 29.98 -4.21 -13.22
N VAL A 59 30.68 -3.62 -14.20
CA VAL A 59 30.78 -4.16 -15.59
C VAL A 59 31.39 -5.56 -15.67
N ASP A 60 32.28 -5.92 -14.73
CA ASP A 60 32.94 -7.23 -14.69
C ASP A 60 32.13 -8.28 -13.92
N THR A 61 30.96 -7.92 -13.40
CA THR A 61 30.09 -8.81 -12.62
C THR A 61 28.77 -9.02 -13.33
N ASN A 62 28.43 -10.29 -13.60
CA ASN A 62 27.12 -10.63 -14.20
C ASN A 62 25.99 -10.63 -13.16
N THR A 63 26.33 -10.78 -11.88
CA THR A 63 25.37 -10.88 -10.79
C THR A 63 25.88 -10.17 -9.55
N VAL A 64 25.01 -9.43 -8.88
CA VAL A 64 25.25 -8.88 -7.54
C VAL A 64 24.40 -9.63 -6.51
N CYS A 65 24.91 -9.73 -5.29
CA CYS A 65 24.26 -10.41 -4.19
C CYS A 65 24.02 -9.43 -3.04
N PHE A 66 22.88 -9.57 -2.39
CA PHE A 66 22.55 -8.93 -1.13
C PHE A 66 22.29 -10.02 -0.10
N GLN A 67 22.86 -9.89 1.08
CA GLN A 67 22.69 -10.85 2.16
C GLN A 67 22.32 -10.14 3.46
N ALA A 68 21.12 -10.41 3.95
CA ALA A 68 20.68 -9.98 5.27
C ALA A 68 20.92 -11.11 6.27
N ALA A 69 21.75 -10.87 7.28
CA ALA A 69 21.98 -11.80 8.39
C ALA A 69 21.41 -11.21 9.68
N LEU A 70 20.31 -11.80 10.15
CA LEU A 70 19.63 -11.44 11.38
C LEU A 70 20.01 -12.43 12.50
N LEU A 71 20.83 -11.97 13.43
CA LEU A 71 21.13 -12.67 14.67
C LEU A 71 20.10 -12.26 15.73
N TYR A 72 19.43 -13.21 16.37
CA TYR A 72 18.43 -12.93 17.42
C TYR A 72 18.35 -14.07 18.43
N THR A 73 17.84 -13.76 19.63
CA THR A 73 17.52 -14.77 20.66
C THR A 73 16.02 -15.02 20.67
N SER A 74 15.61 -16.28 20.61
CA SER A 74 14.25 -16.70 20.95
C SER A 74 14.31 -17.63 22.16
N SER A 75 14.26 -18.94 21.97
CA SER A 75 14.67 -19.94 22.96
C SER A 75 16.18 -20.18 22.95
N GLU A 76 16.80 -20.00 21.79
CA GLU A 76 18.24 -20.15 21.57
C GLU A 76 18.73 -19.01 20.66
N ARG A 77 20.06 -18.85 20.59
CA ARG A 77 20.68 -17.86 19.71
C ARG A 77 20.69 -18.38 18.28
N ARG A 78 19.95 -17.72 17.39
CA ARG A 78 19.77 -18.13 15.99
C ARG A 78 20.25 -17.04 15.04
N ILE A 79 20.74 -17.46 13.88
CA ILE A 79 20.98 -16.57 12.74
C ILE A 79 20.02 -16.97 11.63
N ARG A 80 19.18 -16.03 11.19
CA ARG A 80 18.40 -16.16 9.95
C ARG A 80 19.11 -15.40 8.85
N VAL A 81 19.36 -16.07 7.73
CA VAL A 81 20.03 -15.48 6.57
C VAL A 81 19.07 -15.47 5.38
N HIS A 82 18.96 -14.31 4.74
CA HIS A 82 18.30 -14.15 3.45
C HIS A 82 19.35 -13.74 2.42
N THR A 83 19.38 -14.39 1.26
CA THR A 83 20.27 -14.06 0.16
C THR A 83 19.45 -13.81 -1.09
N LEU A 84 19.65 -12.65 -1.72
CA LEU A 84 19.04 -12.24 -2.96
C LEU A 84 20.14 -12.02 -3.99
N CYS A 85 20.03 -12.65 -5.15
CA CYS A 85 20.95 -12.46 -6.27
C CYS A 85 20.20 -11.79 -7.42
N LEU A 86 20.75 -10.71 -7.98
CA LEU A 86 20.18 -9.96 -9.08
C LEU A 86 21.16 -9.91 -10.26
N PRO A 87 20.69 -10.01 -11.51
CA PRO A 87 21.54 -9.82 -12.69
C PRO A 87 21.98 -8.35 -12.80
N VAL A 88 23.15 -8.14 -13.38
CA VAL A 88 23.67 -6.81 -13.72
C VAL A 88 23.43 -6.57 -15.21
N THR A 89 23.03 -5.35 -15.55
CA THR A 89 22.81 -4.94 -16.94
C THR A 89 23.33 -3.53 -17.18
N ASN A 90 23.75 -3.25 -18.41
CA ASN A 90 24.04 -1.91 -18.91
C ASN A 90 22.93 -1.40 -19.85
N GLN A 91 21.84 -2.16 -20.03
CA GLN A 91 20.72 -1.79 -20.88
C GLN A 91 19.58 -1.20 -20.06
N LEU A 92 19.20 0.04 -20.38
CA LEU A 92 18.12 0.74 -19.69
C LEU A 92 16.76 0.03 -19.84
N SER A 93 16.52 -0.63 -20.97
CA SER A 93 15.32 -1.45 -21.21
C SER A 93 15.16 -2.58 -20.19
N GLU A 94 16.26 -3.26 -19.85
CA GLU A 94 16.28 -4.34 -18.86
C GLU A 94 16.08 -3.82 -17.43
N ILE A 95 16.59 -2.63 -17.11
CA ILE A 95 16.33 -1.95 -15.82
C ILE A 95 14.82 -1.69 -15.66
N TYR A 96 14.16 -1.16 -16.69
CA TYR A 96 12.71 -0.94 -16.64
C TYR A 96 11.92 -2.24 -16.57
N ALA A 97 12.33 -3.26 -17.33
CA ALA A 97 11.68 -4.57 -17.28
C ALA A 97 11.80 -5.27 -15.92
N GLY A 98 12.90 -5.05 -15.20
CA GLY A 98 13.14 -5.58 -13.86
C GLY A 98 12.60 -4.73 -12.70
N ALA A 99 12.01 -3.57 -12.99
CA ALA A 99 11.59 -2.63 -11.95
C ALA A 99 10.34 -3.12 -11.20
N ASP A 100 10.44 -3.20 -9.87
CA ASP A 100 9.31 -3.49 -8.98
C ASP A 100 8.70 -2.18 -8.47
N GLN A 101 7.59 -1.76 -9.07
CA GLN A 101 6.87 -0.55 -8.66
C GLN A 101 6.39 -0.57 -7.20
N GLN A 102 6.08 -1.75 -6.63
CA GLN A 102 5.64 -1.84 -5.25
C GLN A 102 6.79 -1.54 -4.31
N ALA A 103 7.95 -2.17 -4.55
CA ALA A 103 9.17 -1.91 -3.78
C ALA A 103 9.62 -0.46 -3.90
N ILE A 104 9.57 0.13 -5.11
CA ILE A 104 9.88 1.54 -5.36
C ILE A 104 9.00 2.45 -4.50
N ILE A 105 7.69 2.28 -4.54
CA ILE A 105 6.75 3.10 -3.75
C ILE A 105 6.97 2.89 -2.25
N GLY A 106 7.21 1.65 -1.81
CA GLY A 106 7.49 1.34 -0.41
C GLY A 106 8.75 2.02 0.12
N LEU A 107 9.78 2.19 -0.72
CA LEU A 107 11.00 2.93 -0.38
C LEU A 107 10.79 4.45 -0.46
N LEU A 108 10.13 4.95 -1.51
CA LEU A 108 9.82 6.37 -1.68
C LEU A 108 8.98 6.91 -0.52
N ALA A 109 7.98 6.15 -0.05
CA ALA A 109 7.19 6.52 1.12
C ALA A 109 8.07 6.70 2.37
N LYS A 110 9.03 5.80 2.58
CA LYS A 110 9.97 5.86 3.71
C LYS A 110 10.91 7.08 3.62
N MET A 111 11.42 7.35 2.42
CA MET A 111 12.27 8.53 2.14
C MET A 111 11.49 9.84 2.30
N ALA A 112 10.23 9.87 1.87
CA ALA A 112 9.37 11.04 2.00
C ALA A 112 9.06 11.38 3.47
N VAL A 113 8.91 10.37 4.34
CA VAL A 113 8.81 10.61 5.79
C VAL A 113 10.07 11.30 6.31
N ASP A 114 11.25 10.77 5.99
CA ASP A 114 12.51 11.34 6.48
C ASP A 114 12.69 12.77 5.96
N ARG A 115 12.38 13.02 4.68
CA ARG A 115 12.41 14.36 4.08
C ARG A 115 11.41 15.33 4.73
N SER A 116 10.23 14.84 5.13
CA SER A 116 9.22 15.66 5.79
C SER A 116 9.70 16.16 7.15
N VAL A 117 10.46 15.32 7.87
CA VAL A 117 11.01 15.65 9.19
C VAL A 117 12.29 16.48 9.09
N SER A 118 13.17 16.15 8.12
CA SER A 118 14.48 16.80 7.99
C SER A 118 14.44 18.14 7.25
N SER A 119 13.42 18.37 6.42
CA SER A 119 13.28 19.57 5.59
C SER A 119 11.88 20.17 5.74
N SER A 120 10.93 19.73 4.91
CA SER A 120 9.54 20.16 5.00
C SER A 120 8.61 19.15 4.35
N LEU A 121 7.32 19.20 4.74
CA LEU A 121 6.28 18.41 4.08
C LEU A 121 6.13 18.76 2.59
N SER A 122 6.34 20.04 2.24
CA SER A 122 6.27 20.49 0.85
C SER A 122 7.38 19.84 0.01
N ASP A 123 8.61 19.82 0.52
CA ASP A 123 9.76 19.27 -0.18
C ASP A 123 9.62 17.76 -0.37
N ALA A 124 9.06 17.06 0.63
CA ALA A 124 8.79 15.63 0.52
C ALA A 124 7.75 15.33 -0.58
N ARG A 125 6.70 16.15 -0.67
CA ARG A 125 5.68 16.02 -1.71
C ARG A 125 6.25 16.30 -3.10
N GLU A 126 7.04 17.36 -3.24
CA GLU A 126 7.72 17.70 -4.49
C GLU A 126 8.66 16.58 -4.92
N ALA A 127 9.46 16.03 -4.00
CA ALA A 127 10.34 14.91 -4.28
C ALA A 127 9.60 13.66 -4.78
N LEU A 128 8.40 13.36 -4.24
CA LEU A 128 7.57 12.27 -4.75
C LEU A 128 7.11 12.53 -6.18
N ILE A 129 6.68 13.75 -6.50
CA ILE A 129 6.26 14.13 -7.86
C ILE A 129 7.46 14.07 -8.82
N ASN A 130 8.62 14.59 -8.41
CA ASN A 130 9.86 14.54 -9.19
C ASN A 130 10.28 13.10 -9.47
N ALA A 131 10.17 12.19 -8.51
CA ALA A 131 10.47 10.77 -8.74
C ALA A 131 9.59 10.13 -9.83
N ALA A 132 8.30 10.49 -9.91
CA ALA A 132 7.45 10.09 -11.05
C ALA A 132 7.93 10.73 -12.36
N MET A 133 8.19 12.03 -12.37
CA MET A 133 8.60 12.76 -13.58
C MET A 133 9.91 12.21 -14.14
N ASP A 134 10.91 12.00 -13.29
CA ASP A 134 12.23 11.50 -13.68
C ASP A 134 12.12 10.08 -14.26
N ALA A 135 11.33 9.21 -13.63
CA ALA A 135 11.11 7.85 -14.12
C ALA A 135 10.45 7.83 -15.51
N LEU A 136 9.44 8.69 -15.73
CA LEU A 136 8.71 8.82 -16.99
C LEU A 136 9.55 9.48 -18.09
N ALA A 137 10.30 10.53 -17.75
CA ALA A 137 11.17 11.24 -18.69
C ALA A 137 12.32 10.35 -19.17
N SER A 138 12.98 9.66 -18.23
CA SER A 138 14.06 8.73 -18.56
C SER A 138 13.56 7.56 -19.43
N PHE A 139 12.35 7.05 -19.18
CA PHE A 139 11.75 6.02 -20.04
C PHE A 139 11.38 6.59 -21.41
N GLY A 140 10.82 7.80 -21.45
CA GLY A 140 10.50 8.51 -22.69
C GLY A 140 11.71 8.68 -23.60
N ASN A 141 12.92 8.83 -23.05
CA ASN A 141 14.16 8.92 -23.85
C ASN A 141 14.54 7.59 -24.53
N THR A 142 13.98 6.46 -24.10
CA THR A 142 14.15 5.16 -24.78
C THR A 142 13.22 4.98 -25.98
N ILE A 143 12.22 5.85 -26.12
CA ILE A 143 11.19 5.76 -27.16
C ILE A 143 11.45 6.79 -28.27
N PRO A 144 11.34 6.42 -29.56
CA PRO A 144 11.47 7.35 -30.66
C PRO A 144 10.52 8.56 -30.53
N PRO A 145 10.97 9.80 -30.85
CA PRO A 145 10.15 11.01 -30.75
C PRO A 145 8.76 10.91 -31.41
N ALA A 146 8.66 10.24 -32.56
CA ALA A 146 7.41 10.05 -33.28
C ALA A 146 6.34 9.27 -32.47
N GLN A 147 6.77 8.38 -31.57
CA GLN A 147 5.87 7.56 -30.74
C GLN A 147 5.49 8.24 -29.42
N ARG A 148 6.07 9.41 -29.10
CA ARG A 148 5.78 10.17 -27.87
C ARG A 148 4.63 11.18 -28.02
N ILE A 149 4.14 11.41 -29.24
CA ILE A 149 3.17 12.47 -29.51
C ILE A 149 1.81 12.09 -28.92
N GLY A 150 1.28 12.94 -28.02
CA GLY A 150 -0.06 12.80 -27.45
C GLY A 150 -0.20 11.79 -26.32
N SER A 151 0.82 10.99 -26.01
CA SER A 151 0.80 9.97 -24.95
C SER A 151 1.71 10.34 -23.77
N LEU A 152 1.49 9.69 -22.62
CA LEU A 152 2.43 9.73 -21.49
C LEU A 152 3.35 8.50 -21.62
N PRO A 153 4.67 8.66 -21.85
CA PRO A 153 5.56 7.52 -21.97
C PRO A 153 5.74 6.86 -20.60
N ILE A 154 5.25 5.63 -20.47
CA ILE A 154 5.35 4.86 -19.23
C ILE A 154 5.58 3.38 -19.53
N CYS A 155 6.51 2.76 -18.82
CA CYS A 155 6.74 1.32 -18.94
C CYS A 155 5.61 0.55 -18.25
N TYR A 156 5.27 -0.62 -18.76
CA TYR A 156 4.24 -1.49 -18.16
C TYR A 156 4.51 -1.80 -16.67
N THR A 157 5.76 -2.05 -16.30
CA THR A 157 6.19 -2.35 -14.93
C THR A 157 6.03 -1.18 -13.96
N LEU A 158 6.03 0.05 -14.48
CA LEU A 158 5.90 1.29 -13.71
C LEU A 158 4.52 1.95 -13.85
N ARG A 159 3.54 1.29 -14.50
CA ARG A 159 2.26 1.91 -14.87
C ARG A 159 1.44 2.44 -13.69
N MET A 160 1.62 1.88 -12.49
CA MET A 160 0.92 2.33 -11.28
C MET A 160 1.71 3.36 -10.47
N ILE A 161 2.95 3.70 -10.86
CA ILE A 161 3.76 4.70 -10.15
C ILE A 161 3.01 6.04 -10.00
N PRO A 162 2.39 6.62 -11.05
CA PRO A 162 1.61 7.86 -10.89
C PRO A 162 0.45 7.71 -9.91
N THR A 163 -0.29 6.59 -10.00
CA THR A 163 -1.43 6.32 -9.12
C THR A 163 -1.01 6.20 -7.65
N PHE A 164 0.05 5.44 -7.38
CA PHE A 164 0.56 5.27 -6.03
C PHE A 164 1.17 6.54 -5.45
N ILE A 165 1.85 7.36 -6.26
CA ILE A 165 2.35 8.67 -5.81
C ILE A 165 1.18 9.60 -5.50
N LEU A 166 0.14 9.65 -6.33
CA LEU A 166 -1.05 10.45 -6.03
C LEU A 166 -1.72 9.98 -4.73
N ALA A 167 -1.84 8.67 -4.54
CA ALA A 167 -2.39 8.08 -3.33
C ALA A 167 -1.54 8.44 -2.09
N LEU A 168 -0.20 8.38 -2.18
CA LEU A 168 0.70 8.85 -1.12
C LEU A 168 0.46 10.33 -0.81
N LEU A 169 0.39 11.19 -1.83
CA LEU A 169 0.16 12.63 -1.67
C LEU A 169 -1.20 12.96 -1.01
N LYS A 170 -2.18 12.04 -1.09
CA LYS A 170 -3.49 12.14 -0.45
C LYS A 170 -3.61 11.42 0.90
N SER A 171 -2.64 10.58 1.24
CA SER A 171 -2.61 9.86 2.52
C SER A 171 -2.47 10.81 3.72
N LYS A 172 -2.89 10.37 4.91
CA LYS A 172 -2.77 11.14 6.16
C LYS A 172 -1.33 11.58 6.46
N ALA A 173 -0.33 10.82 6.02
CA ALA A 173 1.08 11.17 6.17
C ALA A 173 1.44 12.45 5.39
N PHE A 174 0.99 12.57 4.13
CA PHE A 174 1.48 13.61 3.21
C PHE A 174 0.45 14.62 2.73
N ARG A 175 -0.84 14.44 3.05
CA ARG A 175 -1.92 15.34 2.61
C ARG A 175 -1.80 16.74 3.20
N VAL A 176 -2.19 17.72 2.40
CA VAL A 176 -2.23 19.15 2.72
C VAL A 176 -3.60 19.72 2.37
N GLY A 177 -3.98 20.85 2.96
CA GLY A 177 -5.27 21.51 2.71
C GLY A 177 -6.50 20.83 3.32
N VAL A 178 -6.32 19.69 4.00
CA VAL A 178 -7.36 19.01 4.79
C VAL A 178 -6.90 18.97 6.24
N ASN A 179 -7.82 19.30 7.17
CA ASN A 179 -7.52 19.22 8.59
C ASN A 179 -7.13 17.78 8.97
N THR A 180 -5.91 17.61 9.48
CA THR A 180 -5.36 16.30 9.86
C THR A 180 -4.73 16.47 11.23
N PRO A 181 -5.27 15.81 12.28
CA PRO A 181 -4.66 15.81 13.59
C PRO A 181 -3.19 15.41 13.51
N LEU A 182 -2.35 16.03 14.35
CA LEU A 182 -0.91 15.78 14.33
C LEU A 182 -0.62 14.29 14.62
N ASP A 183 -1.32 13.71 15.59
CA ASP A 183 -1.16 12.31 15.97
C ASP A 183 -1.50 11.36 14.80
N ASP A 184 -2.58 11.62 14.07
CA ASP A 184 -2.95 10.86 12.87
C ASP A 184 -1.87 10.94 11.78
N ARG A 185 -1.29 12.13 11.59
CA ARG A 185 -0.22 12.33 10.60
C ARG A 185 1.04 11.57 11.01
N VAL A 186 1.47 11.70 12.26
CA VAL A 186 2.65 11.00 12.78
C VAL A 186 2.43 9.49 12.73
N PHE A 187 1.24 9.01 13.09
CA PHE A 187 0.87 7.61 12.95
C PHE A 187 0.98 7.13 11.50
N GLY A 188 0.44 7.88 10.54
CA GLY A 188 0.60 7.58 9.11
C GLY A 188 2.07 7.53 8.67
N MET A 189 2.90 8.45 9.15
CA MET A 189 4.34 8.44 8.89
C MET A 189 5.03 7.21 9.50
N GLN A 190 4.65 6.81 10.72
CA GLN A 190 5.16 5.60 11.36
C GLN A 190 4.78 4.34 10.57
N GLN A 191 3.54 4.23 10.09
CA GLN A 191 3.11 3.13 9.22
C GLN A 191 3.96 3.05 7.94
N CYS A 192 4.23 4.18 7.29
CA CYS A 192 5.15 4.24 6.14
C CYS A 192 6.54 3.68 6.48
N LYS A 193 7.05 3.95 7.68
CA LYS A 193 8.38 3.51 8.13
C LYS A 193 8.44 2.03 8.52
N SER A 194 7.38 1.47 9.11
CA SER A 194 7.42 0.12 9.69
C SER A 194 6.71 -0.97 8.89
N LEU A 195 5.70 -0.64 8.07
CA LEU A 195 4.90 -1.67 7.41
C LEU A 195 5.66 -2.39 6.28
N PRO A 196 5.46 -3.72 6.13
CA PRO A 196 5.79 -4.46 4.92
C PRO A 196 5.11 -3.86 3.70
N VAL A 197 5.77 -3.96 2.55
CA VAL A 197 5.35 -3.27 1.31
C VAL A 197 3.89 -3.54 0.94
N GLY A 198 3.42 -4.79 1.03
CA GLY A 198 2.03 -5.12 0.71
C GLY A 198 1.00 -4.47 1.65
N GLN A 199 1.31 -4.38 2.95
CA GLN A 199 0.44 -3.75 3.94
C GLN A 199 0.47 -2.22 3.80
N LEU A 200 1.65 -1.65 3.54
CA LEU A 200 1.82 -0.23 3.26
C LEU A 200 1.00 0.18 2.03
N LEU A 201 1.13 -0.56 0.92
CA LEU A 201 0.38 -0.26 -0.30
C LEU A 201 -1.12 -0.30 -0.06
N LYS A 202 -1.61 -1.28 0.70
CA LYS A 202 -3.02 -1.37 1.07
C LYS A 202 -3.49 -0.19 1.95
N SER A 203 -2.62 0.33 2.83
CA SER A 203 -2.94 1.53 3.63
C SER A 203 -2.98 2.83 2.79
N VAL A 204 -2.33 2.83 1.62
CA VAL A 204 -2.20 4.01 0.73
C VAL A 204 -3.23 3.97 -0.40
N TYR A 205 -3.37 2.81 -1.05
CA TYR A 205 -4.35 2.51 -2.08
C TYR A 205 -5.10 1.25 -1.63
N ALA A 206 -6.23 1.48 -0.96
CA ALA A 206 -7.09 0.45 -0.39
C ALA A 206 -7.67 -0.49 -1.46
N ASP A 207 -7.99 -1.71 -1.05
CA ASP A 207 -8.71 -2.65 -1.90
C ASP A 207 -10.22 -2.38 -1.79
N LEU A 208 -10.91 -2.18 -2.91
CA LEU A 208 -12.35 -1.91 -2.95
C LEU A 208 -13.08 -3.01 -3.71
N TYR A 209 -14.13 -3.58 -3.11
CA TYR A 209 -14.86 -4.72 -3.62
C TYR A 209 -16.38 -4.45 -3.70
N PRO A 210 -17.06 -4.82 -4.80
CA PRO A 210 -18.53 -4.78 -4.87
C PRO A 210 -19.10 -6.06 -4.26
N VAL A 211 -19.72 -5.96 -3.08
CA VAL A 211 -20.18 -7.14 -2.31
C VAL A 211 -21.68 -7.40 -2.42
N HIS A 212 -22.44 -6.50 -3.03
CA HIS A 212 -23.91 -6.59 -3.16
C HIS A 212 -24.43 -7.78 -4.00
N GLY A 213 -23.55 -8.46 -4.76
CA GLY A 213 -23.88 -9.67 -5.51
C GLY A 213 -22.85 -10.78 -5.26
N ILE A 214 -22.43 -10.94 -4.00
CA ILE A 214 -21.33 -11.82 -3.59
C ILE A 214 -21.54 -13.28 -4.01
N GLU A 215 -22.78 -13.74 -4.05
CA GLU A 215 -23.21 -15.08 -4.46
C GLU A 215 -22.96 -15.40 -5.95
N LYS A 216 -22.74 -14.38 -6.79
CA LYS A 216 -22.52 -14.56 -8.23
C LYS A 216 -21.08 -14.88 -8.58
N TYR A 217 -20.16 -14.73 -7.62
CA TYR A 217 -18.73 -14.93 -7.86
C TYR A 217 -18.32 -16.37 -7.54
N ASN A 218 -17.38 -16.87 -8.33
CA ASN A 218 -16.78 -18.18 -8.08
C ASN A 218 -16.08 -18.19 -6.72
N THR A 219 -16.20 -19.31 -6.01
CA THR A 219 -15.53 -19.53 -4.73
C THR A 219 -14.25 -20.33 -4.90
N GLU A 220 -13.30 -20.11 -4.01
CA GLU A 220 -12.09 -20.89 -3.84
C GLU A 220 -12.04 -21.46 -2.43
N LYS A 221 -11.64 -22.73 -2.33
CA LYS A 221 -11.46 -23.38 -1.03
C LYS A 221 -10.11 -22.97 -0.44
N LYS A 222 -10.14 -22.32 0.73
CA LYS A 222 -8.95 -21.98 1.52
C LYS A 222 -9.11 -22.60 2.90
N GLY A 223 -8.33 -23.65 3.18
CA GLY A 223 -8.53 -24.46 4.37
C GLY A 223 -9.93 -25.09 4.35
N ASP A 224 -10.73 -24.80 5.39
CA ASP A 224 -12.08 -25.32 5.55
C ASP A 224 -13.18 -24.35 5.11
N ILE A 225 -12.83 -23.13 4.67
CA ILE A 225 -13.79 -22.12 4.22
C ILE A 225 -13.82 -21.97 2.69
N LEU A 226 -14.99 -21.63 2.15
CA LEU A 226 -15.18 -21.23 0.75
C LEU A 226 -15.18 -19.71 0.68
N VAL A 227 -14.21 -19.15 -0.04
CA VAL A 227 -14.00 -17.70 -0.14
C VAL A 227 -14.37 -17.23 -1.55
N PRO A 228 -15.28 -16.25 -1.70
CA PRO A 228 -15.63 -15.71 -3.01
C PRO A 228 -14.49 -14.89 -3.61
N LYS A 229 -14.29 -15.01 -4.93
CA LYS A 229 -13.28 -14.25 -5.70
C LYS A 229 -13.90 -12.98 -6.28
N LEU A 230 -13.88 -11.90 -5.51
CA LEU A 230 -14.40 -10.61 -5.93
C LEU A 230 -13.38 -9.81 -6.76
N PRO A 231 -13.84 -9.03 -7.76
CA PRO A 231 -12.98 -8.10 -8.49
C PRO A 231 -12.63 -6.90 -7.62
N LEU A 232 -11.45 -6.32 -7.88
CA LEU A 232 -11.05 -5.03 -7.33
C LEU A 232 -11.61 -3.90 -8.21
N LEU A 233 -12.17 -2.88 -7.56
CA LEU A 233 -12.58 -1.64 -8.18
C LEU A 233 -11.53 -0.57 -7.96
N HIS A 234 -11.44 0.36 -8.91
CA HIS A 234 -10.63 1.56 -8.75
C HIS A 234 -11.22 2.47 -7.67
N LEU A 235 -10.35 3.21 -6.98
CA LEU A 235 -10.71 4.12 -5.89
C LEU A 235 -11.24 5.46 -6.42
N SER A 236 -12.36 5.39 -7.12
CA SER A 236 -13.12 6.54 -7.61
C SER A 236 -14.59 6.39 -7.23
N SER A 237 -15.21 7.50 -6.81
CA SER A 237 -16.64 7.58 -6.55
C SER A 237 -17.50 7.25 -7.76
N ALA A 238 -16.96 7.33 -8.98
CA ALA A 238 -17.63 6.88 -10.19
C ALA A 238 -17.98 5.37 -10.18
N ASN A 239 -17.30 4.57 -9.36
CA ASN A 239 -17.57 3.15 -9.19
C ASN A 239 -18.58 2.84 -8.07
N ILE A 240 -19.08 3.87 -7.37
CA ILE A 240 -19.99 3.73 -6.23
C ILE A 240 -21.40 4.15 -6.64
N ASP A 241 -22.30 3.18 -6.74
CA ASP A 241 -23.71 3.39 -7.04
C ASP A 241 -24.56 3.35 -5.76
N ARG A 242 -25.67 4.10 -5.74
CA ARG A 242 -26.60 4.12 -4.60
C ARG A 242 -27.30 2.78 -4.38
N THR A 243 -27.40 1.94 -5.41
CA THR A 243 -27.97 0.60 -5.35
C THR A 243 -26.97 -0.48 -4.97
N GLY A 244 -25.71 -0.11 -4.74
CA GLY A 244 -24.64 -1.03 -4.40
C GLY A 244 -24.33 -1.13 -2.90
N VAL A 245 -23.57 -2.16 -2.58
CA VAL A 245 -22.86 -2.34 -1.31
C VAL A 245 -21.40 -2.63 -1.64
N TYR A 246 -20.49 -1.97 -0.93
CA TYR A 246 -19.06 -1.99 -1.21
C TYR A 246 -18.26 -2.23 0.06
N LEU A 247 -17.30 -3.15 0.01
CA LEU A 247 -16.33 -3.36 1.07
C LEU A 247 -15.00 -2.73 0.68
N MET A 248 -14.45 -1.87 1.53
CA MET A 248 -13.13 -1.28 1.37
C MET A 248 -12.21 -1.75 2.48
N ASP A 249 -11.04 -2.25 2.10
CA ASP A 249 -10.01 -2.73 3.00
C ASP A 249 -8.79 -1.80 3.00
N THR A 250 -8.60 -1.02 4.07
CA THR A 250 -7.57 0.01 4.22
C THR A 250 -6.38 -0.43 5.09
N PHE A 251 -6.17 -1.74 5.26
CA PHE A 251 -5.21 -2.32 6.19
C PHE A 251 -5.62 -2.27 7.68
N ASP A 252 -5.81 -1.09 8.26
CA ASP A 252 -6.16 -0.93 9.68
C ASP A 252 -7.68 -0.98 9.94
N THR A 253 -8.47 -0.73 8.89
CA THR A 253 -9.92 -0.63 8.94
C THR A 253 -10.54 -1.32 7.72
N ILE A 254 -11.69 -1.96 7.93
CA ILE A 254 -12.57 -2.46 6.87
C ILE A 254 -13.87 -1.66 6.95
N TYR A 255 -14.24 -1.01 5.86
CA TYR A 255 -15.49 -0.28 5.74
C TYR A 255 -16.46 -1.08 4.87
N LEU A 256 -17.68 -1.28 5.36
CA LEU A 256 -18.80 -1.76 4.56
C LEU A 256 -19.73 -0.59 4.27
N TYR A 257 -19.63 -0.03 3.07
CA TYR A 257 -20.49 1.05 2.61
C TYR A 257 -21.79 0.50 2.02
N VAL A 258 -22.91 0.96 2.56
CA VAL A 258 -24.27 0.55 2.14
C VAL A 258 -24.95 1.71 1.46
N GLY A 259 -25.24 1.56 0.16
CA GLY A 259 -25.98 2.54 -0.62
C GLY A 259 -27.44 2.67 -0.15
N SER A 260 -28.03 3.85 -0.32
CA SER A 260 -29.42 4.13 0.09
C SER A 260 -30.47 3.27 -0.64
N GLY A 261 -30.14 2.75 -1.82
CA GLY A 261 -30.94 1.81 -2.61
C GLY A 261 -30.36 0.39 -2.62
N ALA A 262 -29.52 0.01 -1.64
CA ALA A 262 -28.92 -1.32 -1.57
C ALA A 262 -29.98 -2.45 -1.63
N PRO A 263 -29.63 -3.62 -2.17
CA PRO A 263 -30.58 -4.72 -2.33
C PRO A 263 -31.16 -5.16 -0.98
N GLN A 264 -32.49 -5.24 -0.89
CA GLN A 264 -33.17 -5.51 0.38
C GLN A 264 -32.84 -6.91 0.94
N ASP A 265 -32.60 -7.87 0.06
CA ASP A 265 -32.10 -9.19 0.39
C ASP A 265 -30.73 -9.11 1.06
N PHE A 266 -29.77 -8.32 0.55
CA PHE A 266 -28.48 -8.12 1.22
C PHE A 266 -28.66 -7.52 2.61
N VAL A 267 -29.50 -6.48 2.75
CA VAL A 267 -29.74 -5.81 4.04
C VAL A 267 -30.36 -6.77 5.08
N ARG A 268 -31.25 -7.67 4.65
CA ARG A 268 -31.87 -8.66 5.55
C ARG A 268 -30.95 -9.84 5.84
N GLU A 269 -30.36 -10.43 4.81
CA GLU A 269 -29.61 -11.68 4.90
C GLU A 269 -28.18 -11.49 5.42
N VAL A 270 -27.62 -10.27 5.36
CA VAL A 270 -26.25 -9.99 5.83
C VAL A 270 -26.22 -9.04 7.03
N LEU A 271 -27.09 -8.02 7.06
CA LEU A 271 -27.07 -6.97 8.11
C LEU A 271 -28.17 -7.14 9.17
N ASP A 272 -29.02 -8.16 9.04
CA ASP A 272 -30.16 -8.43 9.94
C ASP A 272 -31.08 -7.21 10.16
N ALA A 273 -31.32 -6.43 9.10
CA ALA A 273 -32.18 -5.25 9.16
C ALA A 273 -33.36 -5.35 8.17
N PRO A 274 -34.57 -4.89 8.53
CA PRO A 274 -35.74 -4.97 7.65
C PRO A 274 -35.68 -4.03 6.43
N SER A 275 -34.91 -2.95 6.54
CA SER A 275 -34.71 -1.91 5.52
C SER A 275 -33.40 -1.14 5.75
N PHE A 276 -32.93 -0.42 4.73
CA PHE A 276 -31.75 0.45 4.81
C PHE A 276 -31.77 1.41 6.03
N THR A 277 -32.92 2.06 6.26
CA THR A 277 -33.10 3.02 7.36
C THR A 277 -33.05 2.38 8.75
N ALA A 278 -33.29 1.06 8.83
CA ALA A 278 -33.26 0.30 10.08
C ALA A 278 -31.87 -0.26 10.42
N ILE A 279 -30.89 -0.16 9.50
CA ILE A 279 -29.50 -0.52 9.79
C ILE A 279 -28.98 0.41 10.90
N PRO A 280 -28.48 -0.13 12.03
CA PRO A 280 -27.98 0.68 13.14
C PRO A 280 -26.80 1.60 12.72
N GLU A 281 -26.83 2.86 13.15
CA GLU A 281 -25.66 3.73 12.97
C GLU A 281 -24.51 3.26 13.88
N GLY A 282 -23.32 3.11 13.31
CA GLY A 282 -22.12 2.72 14.07
C GLY A 282 -22.01 1.22 14.35
N MET A 283 -22.69 0.38 13.58
CA MET A 283 -22.47 -1.07 13.56
C MET A 283 -21.00 -1.38 13.21
N ILE A 284 -20.38 -2.25 14.02
CA ILE A 284 -18.93 -2.56 13.98
C ILE A 284 -18.59 -4.03 13.72
N ASP A 285 -19.61 -4.85 13.47
CA ASP A 285 -19.51 -6.26 13.16
C ASP A 285 -20.66 -6.68 12.24
N LEU A 286 -20.64 -7.92 11.76
CA LEU A 286 -21.75 -8.53 11.03
C LEU A 286 -22.43 -9.58 11.91
N PRO A 287 -23.77 -9.69 11.89
CA PRO A 287 -24.48 -10.74 12.59
C PRO A 287 -24.14 -12.12 12.00
N GLU A 288 -24.09 -13.12 12.87
CA GLU A 288 -23.90 -14.51 12.45
C GLU A 288 -25.25 -15.11 12.06
N LEU A 289 -25.60 -15.01 10.77
CA LEU A 289 -26.84 -15.54 10.23
C LEU A 289 -26.59 -16.87 9.51
N GLU A 290 -27.50 -17.82 9.69
CA GLU A 290 -27.48 -19.14 9.04
C GLU A 290 -28.06 -19.06 7.62
N ASN A 291 -27.38 -18.33 6.73
CA ASN A 291 -27.69 -18.29 5.31
C ASN A 291 -26.42 -18.14 4.46
N GLU A 292 -26.51 -18.60 3.21
CA GLU A 292 -25.38 -18.65 2.28
C GLU A 292 -24.70 -17.28 2.09
N LYS A 293 -25.48 -16.20 1.93
CA LYS A 293 -24.95 -14.86 1.67
C LYS A 293 -24.17 -14.31 2.87
N SER A 294 -24.69 -14.48 4.09
CA SER A 294 -24.01 -14.11 5.33
C SER A 294 -22.72 -14.91 5.52
N GLU A 295 -22.77 -16.23 5.31
CA GLU A 295 -21.59 -17.10 5.42
C GLU A 295 -20.51 -16.72 4.41
N MET A 296 -20.87 -16.48 3.14
CA MET A 296 -19.92 -16.02 2.12
C MET A 296 -19.27 -14.68 2.49
N MET A 297 -20.06 -13.74 3.01
CA MET A 297 -19.54 -12.43 3.44
C MET A 297 -18.59 -12.56 4.63
N ARG A 298 -18.95 -13.36 5.64
CA ARG A 298 -18.10 -13.60 6.82
C ARG A 298 -16.82 -14.36 6.44
N ASN A 299 -16.89 -15.34 5.55
CA ASN A 299 -15.72 -16.05 5.02
C ASN A 299 -14.80 -15.11 4.25
N PHE A 300 -15.36 -14.22 3.43
CA PHE A 300 -14.58 -13.21 2.70
C PHE A 300 -13.85 -12.26 3.64
N ILE A 301 -14.55 -11.70 4.65
CA ILE A 301 -13.91 -10.84 5.66
C ILE A 301 -12.83 -11.61 6.44
N THR A 302 -13.08 -12.87 6.79
CA THR A 302 -12.11 -13.70 7.50
C THR A 302 -10.82 -13.89 6.70
N ASP A 303 -10.93 -14.21 5.40
CA ASP A 303 -9.76 -14.34 4.52
C ASP A 303 -8.96 -13.03 4.39
N LEU A 304 -9.64 -11.88 4.37
CA LEU A 304 -8.98 -10.57 4.38
C LEU A 304 -8.22 -10.31 5.70
N LEU A 305 -8.74 -10.81 6.83
CA LEU A 305 -8.17 -10.60 8.16
C LEU A 305 -7.03 -11.58 8.51
N ASP A 306 -7.01 -12.78 7.92
CA ASP A 306 -6.04 -13.84 8.25
C ASP A 306 -4.56 -13.43 8.08
N ASN A 307 -4.28 -12.51 7.15
CA ASN A 307 -2.92 -12.12 6.80
C ASN A 307 -2.40 -10.89 7.56
N ARG A 308 -3.10 -10.43 8.61
CA ARG A 308 -2.86 -9.12 9.23
C ARG A 308 -2.29 -9.19 10.65
N PRO A 309 -1.31 -8.35 10.98
CA PRO A 309 -0.89 -8.15 12.36
C PRO A 309 -1.83 -7.21 13.10
N GLY A 310 -2.52 -7.73 14.12
CA GLY A 310 -3.33 -6.91 15.03
C GLY A 310 -4.81 -6.79 14.69
N GLY A 311 -5.27 -7.45 13.62
CA GLY A 311 -6.66 -7.35 13.15
C GLY A 311 -6.92 -6.03 12.43
N ALA A 312 -8.19 -5.75 12.16
CA ALA A 312 -8.65 -4.46 11.64
C ALA A 312 -9.98 -4.10 12.32
N SER A 313 -10.23 -2.79 12.48
CA SER A 313 -11.56 -2.33 12.90
C SER A 313 -12.55 -2.57 11.75
N PHE A 314 -13.81 -2.85 12.05
CA PHE A 314 -14.85 -2.97 11.04
C PHE A 314 -15.92 -1.91 11.29
N TYR A 315 -16.41 -1.27 10.22
CA TYR A 315 -17.48 -0.27 10.31
C TYR A 315 -18.47 -0.42 9.15
N VAL A 316 -19.75 -0.48 9.48
CA VAL A 316 -20.83 -0.34 8.50
C VAL A 316 -21.21 1.14 8.39
N ILE A 317 -21.14 1.68 7.17
CA ILE A 317 -21.42 3.09 6.87
C ILE A 317 -22.59 3.15 5.89
N ARG A 318 -23.71 3.72 6.34
CA ARG A 318 -24.84 4.06 5.47
C ARG A 318 -24.54 5.30 4.62
N ASP A 319 -25.13 5.37 3.43
CA ASP A 319 -25.09 6.53 2.52
C ASP A 319 -25.61 7.84 3.17
N ASP A 320 -26.51 7.75 4.16
CA ASP A 320 -27.03 8.91 4.89
C ASP A 320 -26.24 9.23 6.17
N SER A 321 -25.22 8.45 6.51
CA SER A 321 -24.43 8.63 7.72
C SER A 321 -23.54 9.86 7.66
N LYS A 322 -23.39 10.55 8.80
CA LYS A 322 -22.40 11.61 8.98
C LYS A 322 -20.96 11.12 8.78
N ARG A 323 -20.71 9.81 8.91
CA ARG A 323 -19.39 9.19 8.70
C ARG A 323 -19.09 8.86 7.23
N ARG A 324 -20.01 9.13 6.29
CA ARG A 324 -19.84 8.89 4.86
C ARG A 324 -18.50 9.41 4.31
N LEU A 325 -18.06 10.58 4.76
CA LEU A 325 -16.80 11.17 4.32
C LEU A 325 -15.56 10.32 4.67
N GLN A 326 -15.62 9.47 5.70
CA GLN A 326 -14.54 8.54 6.04
C GLN A 326 -14.33 7.48 4.96
N PHE A 327 -15.38 7.07 4.25
CA PHE A 327 -15.26 6.15 3.12
C PHE A 327 -14.74 6.88 1.87
N PHE A 328 -15.31 8.06 1.57
CA PHE A 328 -14.96 8.80 0.35
C PHE A 328 -13.59 9.49 0.40
N GLU A 329 -12.99 9.72 1.59
CA GLU A 329 -11.62 10.24 1.67
C GLU A 329 -10.57 9.28 1.08
N HIS A 330 -10.92 8.00 0.95
CA HIS A 330 -10.08 6.98 0.31
C HIS A 330 -10.25 6.90 -1.22
N MET A 331 -11.14 7.69 -1.83
CA MET A 331 -11.28 7.75 -3.30
C MET A 331 -10.15 8.57 -3.92
N VAL A 332 -8.93 8.03 -3.85
CA VAL A 332 -7.68 8.73 -4.21
C VAL A 332 -7.59 9.10 -5.69
N GLU A 333 -8.43 8.54 -6.56
CA GLU A 333 -8.47 8.91 -7.99
C GLU A 333 -9.32 10.15 -8.26
N ASP A 334 -10.21 10.52 -7.33
CA ASP A 334 -11.11 11.66 -7.48
C ASP A 334 -10.42 12.99 -7.17
N ARG A 335 -10.95 14.08 -7.72
CA ARG A 335 -10.51 15.43 -7.36
C ARG A 335 -10.94 15.75 -5.92
N SER A 336 -10.05 16.40 -5.18
CA SER A 336 -10.35 16.97 -3.86
C SER A 336 -10.08 18.48 -3.86
N GLU A 337 -10.47 19.18 -2.78
CA GLU A 337 -10.30 20.63 -2.67
C GLU A 337 -8.84 21.08 -2.87
N SER A 338 -7.88 20.28 -2.39
CA SER A 338 -6.45 20.61 -2.35
C SER A 338 -5.57 19.69 -3.19
N SER A 339 -6.14 18.75 -3.95
CA SER A 339 -5.37 17.79 -4.77
C SER A 339 -6.10 17.37 -6.03
N MET A 340 -5.31 17.14 -7.08
CA MET A 340 -5.75 16.73 -8.42
C MET A 340 -6.46 15.36 -8.38
N SER A 341 -7.38 15.15 -9.32
CA SER A 341 -7.79 13.80 -9.75
C SER A 341 -6.63 13.05 -10.41
N LEU A 342 -6.76 11.73 -10.58
CA LEU A 342 -5.76 10.93 -11.30
C LEU A 342 -5.57 11.44 -12.73
N TYR A 343 -6.65 11.77 -13.42
CA TYR A 343 -6.59 12.32 -14.78
C TYR A 343 -5.80 13.63 -14.84
N GLU A 344 -6.13 14.60 -13.98
CA GLU A 344 -5.42 15.89 -13.90
C GLU A 344 -3.94 15.70 -13.52
N PHE A 345 -3.64 14.75 -12.63
CA PHE A 345 -2.26 14.43 -12.23
C PHE A 345 -1.45 13.83 -13.38
N LEU A 346 -2.03 12.91 -14.15
CA LEU A 346 -1.39 12.36 -15.35
C LEU A 346 -1.14 13.44 -16.41
N GLN A 347 -2.08 14.38 -16.60
CA GLN A 347 -1.88 15.54 -17.47
C GLN A 347 -0.78 16.47 -16.96
N HIS A 348 -0.69 16.67 -15.64
CA HIS A 348 0.37 17.47 -15.03
C HIS A 348 1.74 16.84 -15.30
N LEU A 349 1.91 15.53 -15.03
CA LEU A 349 3.13 14.80 -15.33
C LEU A 349 3.47 14.86 -16.83
N GLN A 350 2.48 14.68 -17.71
CA GLN A 350 2.71 14.75 -19.16
C GLN A 350 3.22 16.13 -19.62
N LYS A 351 2.73 17.21 -19.02
CA LYS A 351 3.18 18.57 -19.36
C LYS A 351 4.62 18.82 -18.91
N GLN A 352 4.97 18.35 -17.71
CA GLN A 352 6.31 18.55 -17.15
C GLN A 352 7.38 17.71 -17.85
N VAL A 353 7.07 16.47 -18.24
CA VAL A 353 8.01 15.61 -19.00
C VAL A 353 8.32 16.16 -20.40
N LYS A 354 7.48 17.07 -20.94
CA LYS A 354 7.72 17.76 -22.22
C LYS A 354 8.54 19.04 -22.08
N SER A 355 8.55 19.63 -20.90
CA SER A 355 9.35 20.83 -20.60
C SER A 355 10.79 20.44 -20.30
#